data_AF-A0AAW8VVQ9-F1
#
_entry.id   AF-A0AAW8VVQ9-F1
#
_cell.length_a   1.000
_cell.length_b   1.000
_cell.length_c   1.000
_cell.angle_alpha   90.00
_cell.angle_beta   90.00
_cell.angle_gamma   90.00
#
_symmetry.space_group_name_H-M   'P 1'
#
loop_
_entity.id
_entity.type
_entity.pdbx_description
1 polymer ?
#
loop_
_entity_poly.entity_id
_entity_poly.type
_entity_poly.pdbx_seq_one_letter_code
_entity_poly.pdbx_strand_id
1 'polypeptide(L)'
;MTHLLQAASAPFTTNKIHIGMDEAYQLGRGRYLDQNGFTDQETLILQQLKLVVSLTQQLGLRAYMWSDLWFTFASAKHEMYDPDVHFDSAFKASLPPVGQVYWDYYHEDEQTYRDRFAQHFELSDDVAFAGGIWTWSALAPNQSKMLATIDAGLKAAKASQIEQVVATMWFDDGAEVPVSAAWYGLQAFATYQYHDDVTPEVIDEAYQLTQGEQPAFYRLLDQFDNFTKTVNVDADNVSKIVLYEDLMLQRYRANLAPIDIEGQYQQLIDALDQVKVRAANRLTVTFYHQLAQTVLVKQRALKAVAALGAADADGQQAHRALAAVKACKLVLQQLLVEFRLLWHQQRRGNGFEIIDVRLGGQITRCETVIWRIDEWLAGRDELAELHEPVLPMDKRNNGLVGHGLYKEIVSACELSF
;
A
#
# COMPACT_ATOMS: atom_id res chain seq x y z
N MET A 1 -6.97 -25.22 -14.92
CA MET A 1 -7.85 -24.62 -13.90
C MET A 1 -8.26 -25.62 -12.82
N THR A 2 -8.86 -26.77 -13.14
CA THR A 2 -9.33 -27.75 -12.13
C THR A 2 -8.28 -28.14 -11.09
N HIS A 3 -7.05 -28.46 -11.50
CA HIS A 3 -5.96 -28.77 -10.54
C HIS A 3 -5.65 -27.60 -9.60
N LEU A 4 -5.76 -26.35 -10.06
CA LEU A 4 -5.53 -25.17 -9.21
C LEU A 4 -6.64 -25.06 -8.17
N LEU A 5 -7.90 -25.22 -8.57
CA LEU A 5 -9.05 -25.19 -7.65
C LEU A 5 -8.93 -26.29 -6.59
N GLN A 6 -8.60 -27.52 -6.99
CA GLN A 6 -8.39 -28.64 -6.07
C GLN A 6 -7.25 -28.38 -5.09
N ALA A 7 -6.10 -27.91 -5.58
CA ALA A 7 -4.95 -27.62 -4.74
C ALA A 7 -5.24 -26.47 -3.75
N ALA A 8 -5.95 -25.43 -4.20
CA ALA A 8 -6.32 -24.28 -3.38
C ALA A 8 -7.35 -24.66 -2.30
N SER A 9 -8.32 -25.53 -2.60
CA SER A 9 -9.38 -25.90 -1.65
C SER A 9 -9.00 -27.05 -0.71
N ALA A 10 -8.11 -27.95 -1.13
CA ALA A 10 -7.76 -29.16 -0.37
C ALA A 10 -7.33 -28.94 1.10
N PRO A 11 -6.63 -27.85 1.47
CA PRO A 11 -6.24 -27.60 2.86
C PRO A 11 -7.39 -27.14 3.77
N PHE A 12 -8.56 -26.81 3.22
CA PHE A 12 -9.64 -26.15 3.95
C PHE A 12 -10.89 -27.02 4.04
N THR A 13 -11.66 -26.85 5.12
CA THR A 13 -12.95 -27.52 5.33
C THR A 13 -14.13 -26.75 4.73
N THR A 14 -13.94 -25.48 4.36
CA THR A 14 -14.96 -24.66 3.70
C THR A 14 -15.12 -25.09 2.24
N ASN A 15 -16.32 -24.91 1.71
CA ASN A 15 -16.59 -25.02 0.29
C ASN A 15 -16.65 -23.64 -0.40
N LYS A 16 -16.42 -22.54 0.31
CA LYS A 16 -16.35 -21.20 -0.31
C LYS A 16 -14.97 -20.97 -0.93
N ILE A 17 -14.93 -20.39 -2.12
CA ILE A 17 -13.69 -20.00 -2.80
C ILE A 17 -13.84 -18.64 -3.48
N HIS A 18 -12.87 -17.75 -3.29
CA HIS A 18 -12.78 -16.52 -4.07
C HIS A 18 -11.91 -16.78 -5.32
N ILE A 19 -12.43 -16.52 -6.51
CA ILE A 19 -11.78 -16.86 -7.79
C ILE A 19 -11.01 -15.68 -8.43
N GLY A 20 -10.99 -14.52 -7.79
CA GLY A 20 -10.33 -13.31 -8.29
C GLY A 20 -11.17 -12.65 -9.39
N MET A 21 -10.58 -12.55 -10.59
CA MET A 21 -11.16 -11.93 -11.79
C MET A 21 -11.27 -10.39 -11.73
N ASP A 22 -10.40 -9.75 -10.96
CA ASP A 22 -10.19 -8.31 -10.89
C ASP A 22 -9.22 -7.79 -11.97
N GLU A 23 -9.31 -6.49 -12.27
CA GLU A 23 -8.29 -5.66 -12.93
C GLU A 23 -7.74 -6.15 -14.29
N ALA A 24 -8.44 -7.08 -14.95
CA ALA A 24 -8.09 -7.55 -16.30
C ALA A 24 -8.51 -6.55 -17.39
N TYR A 25 -8.15 -5.27 -17.24
CA TYR A 25 -8.59 -4.16 -18.11
C TYR A 25 -8.25 -4.36 -19.60
N GLN A 26 -7.20 -5.13 -19.91
CA GLN A 26 -6.79 -5.46 -21.27
C GLN A 26 -7.29 -6.84 -21.75
N LEU A 27 -8.31 -7.41 -21.10
CA LEU A 27 -8.89 -8.70 -21.46
C LEU A 27 -9.22 -8.75 -22.96
N GLY A 28 -8.76 -9.80 -23.64
CA GLY A 28 -9.00 -10.00 -25.07
C GLY A 28 -8.11 -9.20 -26.02
N ARG A 29 -7.35 -8.20 -25.55
CA ARG A 29 -6.61 -7.25 -26.41
C ARG A 29 -5.17 -7.65 -26.75
N GLY A 30 -4.70 -8.79 -26.25
CA GLY A 30 -3.39 -9.36 -26.56
C GLY A 30 -3.48 -10.49 -27.59
N ARG A 31 -2.78 -11.59 -27.33
CA ARG A 31 -2.76 -12.79 -28.22
C ARG A 31 -4.15 -13.31 -28.61
N TYR A 32 -5.16 -13.10 -27.78
CA TYR A 32 -6.53 -13.47 -28.10
C TYR A 32 -7.04 -12.73 -29.34
N LEU A 33 -6.82 -11.41 -29.41
CA LEU A 33 -7.20 -10.57 -30.54
C LEU A 33 -6.52 -11.04 -31.83
N ASP A 34 -5.21 -11.31 -31.78
CA ASP A 34 -4.43 -11.78 -32.93
C ASP A 34 -4.97 -13.11 -33.49
N GLN A 35 -5.49 -13.98 -32.62
CA GLN A 35 -5.91 -15.34 -32.97
C GLN A 35 -7.39 -15.46 -33.33
N ASN A 36 -8.25 -14.67 -32.71
CA ASN A 36 -9.71 -14.84 -32.76
C ASN A 36 -10.43 -13.62 -33.34
N GLY A 37 -9.71 -12.52 -33.58
CA GLY A 37 -10.32 -11.23 -33.90
C GLY A 37 -10.92 -10.56 -32.66
N PHE A 38 -11.61 -9.45 -32.90
CA PHE A 38 -12.23 -8.66 -31.84
C PHE A 38 -13.48 -9.36 -31.31
N THR A 39 -13.52 -9.52 -29.98
CA THR A 39 -14.71 -9.87 -29.20
C THR A 39 -14.79 -8.87 -28.05
N ASP A 40 -15.98 -8.38 -27.73
CA ASP A 40 -16.17 -7.45 -26.62
C ASP A 40 -15.81 -8.09 -25.26
N GLN A 41 -15.33 -7.26 -24.34
CA GLN A 41 -14.74 -7.73 -23.08
C GLN A 41 -15.79 -8.34 -22.14
N GLU A 42 -17.02 -7.81 -22.15
CA GLU A 42 -18.15 -8.34 -21.37
C GLU A 42 -18.48 -9.78 -21.79
N THR A 43 -18.56 -10.04 -23.09
CA THR A 43 -18.76 -11.39 -23.63
C THR A 43 -17.63 -12.33 -23.23
N LEU A 44 -16.38 -11.87 -23.31
CA LEU A 44 -15.20 -12.68 -22.96
C LEU A 44 -15.19 -13.05 -21.47
N ILE A 45 -15.40 -12.09 -20.58
CA ILE A 45 -15.40 -12.36 -19.14
C ILE A 45 -16.59 -13.25 -18.76
N LEU A 46 -17.77 -13.05 -19.35
CA LEU A 46 -18.94 -13.89 -19.09
C LEU A 46 -18.72 -15.36 -19.51
N GLN A 47 -18.12 -15.59 -20.69
CA GLN A 47 -17.78 -16.94 -21.14
C GLN A 47 -16.76 -17.60 -20.21
N GLN A 48 -15.70 -16.86 -19.84
CA GLN A 48 -14.66 -17.36 -18.95
C GLN A 48 -15.21 -17.65 -17.54
N LEU A 49 -16.07 -16.79 -17.01
CA LEU A 49 -16.71 -16.98 -15.71
C LEU A 49 -17.60 -18.23 -15.72
N LYS A 50 -18.44 -18.42 -16.74
CA LYS A 50 -19.28 -19.63 -16.88
C LYS A 50 -18.44 -20.91 -16.84
N LEU A 51 -17.30 -20.91 -17.53
CA LEU A 51 -16.36 -22.03 -17.48
C LEU A 51 -15.84 -22.24 -16.06
N VAL A 52 -15.30 -21.21 -15.40
CA VAL A 52 -14.69 -21.35 -14.06
C VAL A 52 -15.72 -21.77 -13.02
N VAL A 53 -16.92 -21.17 -13.02
CA VAL A 53 -17.99 -21.53 -12.08
C VAL A 53 -18.49 -22.97 -12.31
N SER A 54 -18.57 -23.43 -13.55
CA SER A 54 -18.91 -24.84 -13.81
C SER A 54 -17.90 -25.81 -13.17
N LEU A 55 -16.61 -25.45 -13.17
CA LEU A 55 -15.57 -26.25 -12.54
C LEU A 55 -15.64 -26.19 -11.01
N THR A 56 -15.95 -25.03 -10.41
CA THR A 56 -16.15 -24.93 -8.96
C THR A 56 -17.34 -25.79 -8.52
N GLN A 57 -18.44 -25.77 -9.26
CA GLN A 57 -19.62 -26.60 -8.98
C GLN A 57 -19.32 -28.11 -9.06
N GLN A 58 -18.54 -28.56 -10.05
CA GLN A 58 -18.11 -29.96 -10.15
C GLN A 58 -17.28 -30.42 -8.94
N LEU A 59 -16.60 -29.49 -8.28
CA LEU A 59 -15.83 -29.73 -7.05
C LEU A 59 -16.64 -29.50 -5.78
N GLY A 60 -17.93 -29.14 -5.89
CA GLY A 60 -18.80 -28.84 -4.75
C GLY A 60 -18.51 -27.49 -4.08
N LEU A 61 -17.81 -26.58 -4.77
CA LEU A 61 -17.41 -25.27 -4.26
C LEU A 61 -18.43 -24.17 -4.64
N ARG A 62 -18.64 -23.22 -3.73
CA ARG A 62 -19.38 -21.96 -3.92
C ARG A 62 -18.39 -20.84 -4.22
N ALA A 63 -18.48 -20.25 -5.41
CA ALA A 63 -17.56 -19.23 -5.88
C ALA A 63 -17.99 -17.80 -5.48
N TYR A 64 -17.01 -16.94 -5.21
CA TYR A 64 -17.11 -15.48 -5.10
C TYR A 64 -16.09 -14.85 -6.06
N MET A 65 -16.40 -13.70 -6.66
CA MET A 65 -15.48 -12.96 -7.52
C MET A 65 -15.48 -11.47 -7.18
N TRP A 66 -14.40 -10.78 -7.54
CA TRP A 66 -14.41 -9.32 -7.56
C TRP A 66 -15.35 -8.82 -8.66
N SER A 67 -16.10 -7.77 -8.37
CA SER A 67 -17.18 -7.29 -9.25
C SER A 67 -16.75 -6.18 -10.22
N ASP A 68 -15.55 -5.60 -10.06
CA ASP A 68 -15.08 -4.38 -10.73
C ASP A 68 -15.17 -4.43 -12.26
N LEU A 69 -14.85 -5.57 -12.87
CA LEU A 69 -14.85 -5.69 -14.32
C LEU A 69 -16.24 -5.62 -14.96
N TRP A 70 -17.32 -5.96 -14.24
CA TRP A 70 -18.68 -5.78 -14.77
C TRP A 70 -19.00 -4.31 -14.98
N PHE A 71 -18.71 -3.49 -13.97
CA PHE A 71 -18.90 -2.05 -14.04
C PHE A 71 -17.99 -1.42 -15.08
N THR A 72 -16.72 -1.82 -15.08
CA THR A 72 -15.71 -1.26 -15.98
C THR A 72 -16.04 -1.53 -17.45
N PHE A 73 -16.49 -2.73 -17.80
CA PHE A 73 -16.81 -3.06 -19.19
C PHE A 73 -18.19 -2.57 -19.65
N ALA A 74 -19.14 -2.39 -18.72
CA ALA A 74 -20.43 -1.77 -19.03
C ALA A 74 -20.33 -0.23 -19.11
N SER A 75 -19.31 0.38 -18.48
CA SER A 75 -19.07 1.81 -18.52
C SER A 75 -18.65 2.26 -19.93
N ALA A 76 -19.36 3.25 -20.48
CA ALA A 76 -18.96 3.90 -21.74
C ALA A 76 -17.58 4.59 -21.62
N LYS A 77 -17.19 4.97 -20.40
CA LYS A 77 -15.91 5.64 -20.09
C LYS A 77 -14.81 4.65 -19.68
N HIS A 78 -15.16 3.37 -19.50
CA HIS A 78 -14.31 2.34 -18.89
C HIS A 78 -13.85 2.73 -17.47
N GLU A 79 -14.75 3.37 -16.71
CA GLU A 79 -14.51 3.75 -15.32
C GLU A 79 -14.88 2.58 -14.38
N MET A 80 -14.01 2.30 -13.41
CA MET A 80 -14.26 1.31 -12.38
C MET A 80 -15.40 1.78 -11.47
N TYR A 81 -16.37 0.90 -11.20
CA TYR A 81 -17.54 1.20 -10.38
C TYR A 81 -18.30 2.48 -10.81
N ASP A 82 -18.42 2.69 -12.13
CA ASP A 82 -19.10 3.85 -12.72
C ASP A 82 -20.54 4.02 -12.15
N PRO A 83 -20.86 5.18 -11.56
CA PRO A 83 -22.17 5.46 -10.99
C PRO A 83 -23.31 5.49 -12.03
N ASP A 84 -22.98 5.67 -13.31
CA ASP A 84 -23.96 5.72 -14.40
C ASP A 84 -24.34 4.32 -14.92
N VAL A 85 -23.62 3.27 -14.51
CA VAL A 85 -23.87 1.89 -14.94
C VAL A 85 -25.00 1.25 -14.14
N HIS A 86 -25.92 0.60 -14.85
CA HIS A 86 -26.99 -0.20 -14.26
C HIS A 86 -27.16 -1.51 -15.03
N PHE A 87 -27.54 -2.57 -14.31
CA PHE A 87 -27.71 -3.91 -14.87
C PHE A 87 -29.18 -4.33 -14.86
N ASP A 88 -29.68 -4.82 -15.99
CA ASP A 88 -31.05 -5.30 -16.06
C ASP A 88 -31.19 -6.75 -15.55
N SER A 89 -32.44 -7.18 -15.37
CA SER A 89 -32.74 -8.53 -14.87
C SER A 89 -32.33 -9.63 -15.84
N ALA A 90 -32.23 -9.35 -17.15
CA ALA A 90 -31.78 -10.32 -18.13
C ALA A 90 -30.27 -10.56 -18.02
N PHE A 91 -29.49 -9.50 -17.80
CA PHE A 91 -28.06 -9.59 -17.53
C PHE A 91 -27.79 -10.36 -16.24
N LYS A 92 -28.46 -10.00 -15.14
CA LYS A 92 -28.40 -10.73 -13.86
C LYS A 92 -28.67 -12.22 -14.02
N ALA A 93 -29.72 -12.58 -14.76
CA ALA A 93 -30.09 -13.97 -15.03
C ALA A 93 -29.10 -14.72 -15.94
N SER A 94 -28.26 -14.00 -16.69
CA SER A 94 -27.25 -14.58 -17.57
C SER A 94 -25.98 -15.00 -16.83
N LEU A 95 -25.74 -14.45 -15.64
CA LEU A 95 -24.59 -14.73 -14.79
C LEU A 95 -24.70 -16.14 -14.18
N PRO A 96 -23.60 -16.92 -14.13
CA PRO A 96 -23.59 -18.17 -13.38
C PRO A 96 -23.67 -17.88 -11.87
N PRO A 97 -24.02 -18.87 -11.01
CA PRO A 97 -24.18 -18.64 -9.58
C PRO A 97 -22.85 -18.38 -8.88
N VAL A 98 -22.50 -17.10 -8.75
CA VAL A 98 -21.29 -16.58 -8.11
C VAL A 98 -21.63 -15.40 -7.22
N GLY A 99 -21.05 -15.36 -6.03
CA GLY A 99 -21.15 -14.18 -5.15
C GLY A 99 -20.35 -13.01 -5.72
N GLN A 100 -20.89 -11.80 -5.63
CA GLN A 100 -20.24 -10.58 -6.12
C GLN A 100 -19.62 -9.84 -4.93
N VAL A 101 -18.31 -9.64 -4.96
CA VAL A 101 -17.59 -8.92 -3.90
C VAL A 101 -17.27 -7.51 -4.37
N TYR A 102 -18.00 -6.54 -3.81
CA TYR A 102 -17.69 -5.12 -3.96
C TYR A 102 -16.48 -4.79 -3.08
N TRP A 103 -15.40 -4.30 -3.67
CA TRP A 103 -14.24 -3.84 -2.93
C TRP A 103 -14.09 -2.32 -3.03
N ASP A 104 -13.91 -1.66 -1.89
CA ASP A 104 -13.66 -0.22 -1.85
C ASP A 104 -12.96 0.19 -0.56
N TYR A 105 -11.81 0.84 -0.74
CA TYR A 105 -10.85 1.22 0.30
C TYR A 105 -10.57 2.73 0.29
N TYR A 106 -11.40 3.50 -0.41
CA TYR A 106 -11.04 4.85 -0.84
C TYR A 106 -12.02 5.90 -0.34
N HIS A 107 -13.32 5.62 -0.33
CA HIS A 107 -14.35 6.59 0.00
C HIS A 107 -14.55 6.75 1.52
N GLU A 108 -14.84 7.97 1.94
CA GLU A 108 -14.98 8.35 3.36
C GLU A 108 -16.42 8.75 3.71
N ASP A 109 -17.35 8.59 2.77
CA ASP A 109 -18.77 8.90 2.95
C ASP A 109 -19.65 7.66 2.76
N GLU A 110 -20.66 7.49 3.62
CA GLU A 110 -21.55 6.33 3.56
C GLU A 110 -22.39 6.26 2.28
N GLN A 111 -22.72 7.41 1.67
CA GLN A 111 -23.67 7.47 0.57
C GLN A 111 -23.10 6.81 -0.68
N THR A 112 -21.82 7.05 -0.99
CA THR A 112 -21.13 6.39 -2.10
C THR A 112 -21.21 4.88 -1.98
N TYR A 113 -20.92 4.32 -0.79
CA TYR A 113 -21.04 2.88 -0.55
C TYR A 113 -22.48 2.37 -0.72
N ARG A 114 -23.48 3.07 -0.18
CA ARG A 114 -24.90 2.68 -0.30
C ARG A 114 -25.36 2.64 -1.75
N ASP A 115 -24.98 3.64 -2.54
CA ASP A 115 -25.30 3.69 -3.96
C ASP A 115 -24.65 2.50 -4.68
N ARG A 116 -23.39 2.20 -4.37
CA ARG A 116 -22.67 1.06 -4.96
C ARG A 116 -23.28 -0.27 -4.53
N PHE A 117 -23.69 -0.45 -3.28
CA PHE A 117 -24.42 -1.65 -2.86
C PHE A 117 -25.73 -1.82 -3.64
N ALA A 118 -26.49 -0.74 -3.84
CA ALA A 118 -27.72 -0.80 -4.63
C ALA A 118 -27.48 -1.31 -6.06
N GLN A 119 -26.46 -0.79 -6.76
CA GLN A 119 -26.06 -1.31 -8.07
C GLN A 119 -25.57 -2.78 -8.01
N HIS A 120 -24.85 -3.19 -6.96
CA HIS A 120 -24.38 -4.57 -6.85
C HIS A 120 -25.54 -5.56 -6.69
N PHE A 121 -26.64 -5.16 -6.07
CA PHE A 121 -27.85 -5.98 -6.01
C PHE A 121 -28.55 -6.14 -7.37
N GLU A 122 -28.23 -5.29 -8.36
CA GLU A 122 -28.62 -5.48 -9.76
C GLU A 122 -27.81 -6.60 -10.43
N LEU A 123 -26.61 -6.95 -9.91
CA LEU A 123 -25.78 -8.05 -10.42
C LEU A 123 -26.07 -9.40 -9.73
N SER A 124 -26.32 -9.39 -8.43
CA SER A 124 -26.48 -10.63 -7.64
C SER A 124 -27.28 -10.38 -6.37
N ASP A 125 -27.98 -11.40 -5.88
CA ASP A 125 -28.55 -11.37 -4.53
C ASP A 125 -27.52 -11.81 -3.47
N ASP A 126 -26.39 -12.39 -3.88
CA ASP A 126 -25.26 -12.80 -3.02
C ASP A 126 -24.13 -11.77 -3.14
N VAL A 127 -24.28 -10.65 -2.43
CA VAL A 127 -23.31 -9.55 -2.40
C VAL A 127 -22.52 -9.59 -1.10
N ALA A 128 -21.19 -9.47 -1.22
CA ALA A 128 -20.29 -9.27 -0.10
C ALA A 128 -19.51 -7.96 -0.28
N PHE A 129 -19.02 -7.41 0.84
CA PHE A 129 -18.19 -6.21 0.84
C PHE A 129 -16.76 -6.53 1.27
N ALA A 130 -15.78 -5.95 0.60
CA ALA A 130 -14.40 -5.96 1.04
C ALA A 130 -13.94 -4.53 1.38
N GLY A 131 -13.64 -4.30 2.65
CA GLY A 131 -13.04 -3.06 3.16
C GLY A 131 -11.55 -3.25 3.45
N GLY A 132 -10.82 -2.14 3.61
CA GLY A 132 -9.36 -2.14 3.49
C GLY A 132 -8.67 -1.86 4.82
N ILE A 133 -7.77 -2.76 5.23
CA ILE A 133 -6.77 -2.50 6.27
C ILE A 133 -5.54 -1.95 5.56
N TRP A 134 -5.40 -0.62 5.57
CA TRP A 134 -4.56 0.15 4.64
C TRP A 134 -3.05 -0.05 4.89
N THR A 135 -2.49 -1.17 4.42
CA THR A 135 -1.12 -1.66 4.68
C THR A 135 -0.26 -1.82 3.41
N TRP A 136 -0.62 -1.18 2.31
CA TRP A 136 0.04 -1.36 1.01
C TRP A 136 0.68 -0.09 0.49
N SER A 137 1.63 -0.27 -0.43
CA SER A 137 2.35 0.80 -1.14
C SER A 137 3.01 1.87 -0.25
N ALA A 138 3.29 1.55 1.01
CA ALA A 138 3.96 2.40 1.99
C ALA A 138 4.87 1.54 2.89
N LEU A 139 5.52 2.17 3.89
CA LEU A 139 6.33 1.45 4.88
C LEU A 139 5.65 1.32 6.25
N ALA A 140 4.55 2.06 6.45
CA ALA A 140 3.67 2.00 7.60
C ALA A 140 2.21 2.06 7.13
N PRO A 141 1.24 1.57 7.92
CA PRO A 141 -0.17 1.70 7.59
C PRO A 141 -0.65 3.16 7.64
N ASN A 142 -1.51 3.53 6.71
CA ASN A 142 -2.24 4.81 6.76
C ASN A 142 -3.45 4.64 7.69
N GLN A 143 -3.23 4.80 9.00
CA GLN A 143 -4.25 4.54 10.01
C GLN A 143 -5.45 5.49 9.85
N SER A 144 -5.20 6.77 9.55
CA SER A 144 -6.26 7.77 9.44
C SER A 144 -7.22 7.44 8.29
N LYS A 145 -6.70 7.17 7.08
CA LYS A 145 -7.53 6.76 5.94
C LYS A 145 -8.21 5.43 6.19
N MET A 146 -7.48 4.46 6.75
CA MET A 146 -8.03 3.16 7.11
C MET A 146 -9.25 3.30 8.02
N LEU A 147 -9.15 4.06 9.11
CA LEU A 147 -10.26 4.21 10.06
C LEU A 147 -11.44 4.96 9.45
N ALA A 148 -11.19 5.99 8.63
CA ALA A 148 -12.25 6.75 7.95
C ALA A 148 -13.04 5.87 6.96
N THR A 149 -12.33 5.08 6.15
CA THR A 149 -12.95 4.19 5.15
C THR A 149 -13.63 2.97 5.80
N ILE A 150 -13.08 2.44 6.90
CA ILE A 150 -13.76 1.41 7.72
C ILE A 150 -15.07 1.96 8.29
N ASP A 151 -15.07 3.18 8.85
CA ASP A 151 -16.27 3.80 9.42
C ASP A 151 -17.38 3.92 8.37
N ALA A 152 -17.07 4.58 7.25
CA ALA A 152 -18.02 4.81 6.17
C ALA A 152 -18.52 3.49 5.55
N GLY A 153 -17.58 2.60 5.19
CA GLY A 153 -17.90 1.35 4.50
C GLY A 153 -18.72 0.38 5.35
N LEU A 154 -18.35 0.18 6.62
CA LEU A 154 -19.05 -0.79 7.47
C LEU A 154 -20.41 -0.28 7.96
N LYS A 155 -20.57 1.03 8.22
CA LYS A 155 -21.88 1.62 8.48
C LYS A 155 -22.81 1.48 7.27
N ALA A 156 -22.32 1.81 6.08
CA ALA A 156 -23.08 1.64 4.85
C ALA A 156 -23.45 0.18 4.57
N ALA A 157 -22.53 -0.75 4.81
CA ALA A 157 -22.75 -2.19 4.65
C ALA A 157 -23.87 -2.69 5.57
N LYS A 158 -23.86 -2.31 6.86
CA LYS A 158 -24.95 -2.63 7.80
C LYS A 158 -26.29 -2.07 7.35
N ALA A 159 -26.32 -0.79 6.97
CA ALA A 159 -27.55 -0.13 6.56
C ALA A 159 -28.12 -0.69 5.24
N SER A 160 -27.24 -1.24 4.39
CA SER A 160 -27.61 -1.90 3.13
C SER A 160 -27.82 -3.41 3.28
N GLN A 161 -27.82 -3.92 4.52
CA GLN A 161 -28.06 -5.33 4.86
C GLN A 161 -27.06 -6.31 4.22
N ILE A 162 -25.80 -5.90 4.07
CA ILE A 162 -24.73 -6.78 3.60
C ILE A 162 -24.39 -7.80 4.69
N GLU A 163 -24.56 -9.08 4.38
CA GLU A 163 -24.36 -10.17 5.35
C GLU A 163 -22.90 -10.58 5.54
N GLN A 164 -22.05 -10.32 4.54
CA GLN A 164 -20.66 -10.76 4.52
C GLN A 164 -19.74 -9.59 4.23
N VAL A 165 -18.80 -9.35 5.14
CA VAL A 165 -17.73 -8.37 4.98
C VAL A 165 -16.36 -9.05 5.07
N VAL A 166 -15.38 -8.53 4.35
CA VAL A 166 -14.01 -9.05 4.27
C VAL A 166 -13.06 -7.89 4.55
N ALA A 167 -12.15 -8.09 5.50
CA ALA A 167 -11.02 -7.16 5.70
C ALA A 167 -9.88 -7.58 4.78
N THR A 168 -9.50 -6.74 3.82
CA THR A 168 -8.35 -6.99 2.96
C THR A 168 -7.10 -6.30 3.48
N MET A 169 -5.97 -6.97 3.31
CA MET A 169 -4.64 -6.47 3.64
C MET A 169 -3.77 -6.70 2.41
N TRP A 170 -3.70 -5.70 1.53
CA TRP A 170 -2.86 -5.80 0.35
C TRP A 170 -1.38 -5.63 0.72
N PHE A 171 -0.52 -6.08 -0.19
CA PHE A 171 0.93 -6.13 0.01
C PHE A 171 1.68 -5.58 -1.21
N ASP A 172 1.10 -4.54 -1.81
CA ASP A 172 1.56 -3.97 -3.06
C ASP A 172 2.99 -3.44 -2.97
N ASP A 173 3.68 -3.53 -4.11
CA ASP A 173 5.02 -3.03 -4.30
C ASP A 173 6.02 -3.49 -3.22
N GLY A 174 6.08 -4.80 -2.96
CA GLY A 174 7.14 -5.44 -2.16
C GLY A 174 6.74 -5.88 -0.75
N ALA A 175 5.45 -5.76 -0.38
CA ALA A 175 4.93 -6.18 0.92
C ALA A 175 5.66 -5.52 2.10
N GLU A 176 6.05 -4.25 1.99
CA GLU A 176 7.03 -3.65 2.90
C GLU A 176 6.49 -3.35 4.30
N VAL A 177 5.17 -3.23 4.44
CA VAL A 177 4.52 -3.11 5.75
C VAL A 177 4.49 -4.48 6.44
N PRO A 178 5.03 -4.62 7.67
CA PRO A 178 4.90 -5.83 8.47
C PRO A 178 3.43 -6.23 8.69
N VAL A 179 3.14 -7.54 8.69
CA VAL A 179 1.78 -8.07 8.91
C VAL A 179 1.23 -7.60 10.27
N SER A 180 2.11 -7.53 11.28
CA SER A 180 1.71 -7.09 12.62
C SER A 180 1.20 -5.65 12.69
N ALA A 181 1.54 -4.80 11.72
CA ALA A 181 1.07 -3.41 11.72
C ALA A 181 -0.45 -3.28 11.55
N ALA A 182 -1.10 -4.34 11.05
CA ALA A 182 -2.53 -4.40 10.79
C ALA A 182 -3.40 -4.64 12.04
N TRP A 183 -2.83 -4.98 13.20
CA TRP A 183 -3.61 -5.43 14.36
C TRP A 183 -4.66 -4.42 14.82
N TYR A 184 -4.34 -3.12 14.77
CA TYR A 184 -5.30 -2.10 15.14
C TYR A 184 -6.46 -1.98 14.14
N GLY A 185 -6.16 -2.04 12.83
CA GLY A 185 -7.18 -2.02 11.79
C GLY A 185 -8.10 -3.24 11.82
N LEU A 186 -7.53 -4.43 12.03
CA LEU A 186 -8.32 -5.65 12.19
C LEU A 186 -9.23 -5.59 13.42
N GLN A 187 -8.75 -5.01 14.52
CA GLN A 187 -9.59 -4.78 15.68
C GLN A 187 -10.69 -3.77 15.39
N ALA A 188 -10.38 -2.64 14.74
CA ALA A 188 -11.37 -1.66 14.35
C ALA A 188 -12.47 -2.31 13.50
N PHE A 189 -12.07 -3.01 12.43
CA PHE A 189 -12.98 -3.74 11.54
C PHE A 189 -13.86 -4.74 12.31
N ALA A 190 -13.28 -5.51 13.24
CA ALA A 190 -14.03 -6.43 14.08
C ALA A 190 -15.01 -5.70 15.01
N THR A 191 -14.61 -4.59 15.63
CA THR A 191 -15.44 -3.81 16.56
C THR A 191 -16.74 -3.33 15.92
N TYR A 192 -16.72 -2.90 14.65
CA TYR A 192 -17.95 -2.58 13.92
C TYR A 192 -18.93 -3.74 13.84
N GLN A 193 -18.50 -4.99 13.97
CA GLN A 193 -19.42 -6.14 13.85
C GLN A 193 -20.14 -6.48 15.16
N TYR A 194 -19.70 -5.89 16.28
CA TYR A 194 -20.22 -6.17 17.61
C TYR A 194 -20.84 -4.96 18.31
N HIS A 195 -20.73 -3.76 17.70
CA HIS A 195 -21.24 -2.51 18.25
C HIS A 195 -22.01 -1.72 17.20
N ASP A 196 -23.14 -1.11 17.60
CA ASP A 196 -23.92 -0.24 16.72
C ASP A 196 -23.24 1.13 16.54
N ASP A 197 -22.84 1.74 17.66
CA ASP A 197 -22.10 3.00 17.69
C ASP A 197 -20.62 2.75 18.02
N VAL A 198 -19.74 2.96 17.04
CA VAL A 198 -18.29 2.80 17.21
C VAL A 198 -17.63 4.16 17.31
N THR A 199 -16.84 4.35 18.36
CA THR A 199 -15.93 5.50 18.52
C THR A 199 -14.48 5.02 18.63
N PRO A 200 -13.49 5.91 18.47
CA PRO A 200 -12.08 5.56 18.69
C PRO A 200 -11.81 4.94 20.08
N GLU A 201 -12.53 5.35 21.11
CA GLU A 201 -12.42 4.82 22.47
C GLU A 201 -12.91 3.38 22.55
N VAL A 202 -14.03 3.05 21.90
CA VAL A 202 -14.57 1.68 21.86
C VAL A 202 -13.60 0.74 21.12
N ILE A 203 -12.98 1.21 20.04
CA ILE A 203 -11.94 0.45 19.33
C ILE A 203 -10.74 0.19 20.25
N ASP A 204 -10.30 1.20 20.99
CA ASP A 204 -9.16 1.09 21.90
C ASP A 204 -9.43 0.14 23.08
N GLU A 205 -10.61 0.23 23.68
CA GLU A 205 -11.04 -0.67 24.74
C GLU A 205 -11.11 -2.12 24.24
N ALA A 206 -11.68 -2.34 23.05
CA ALA A 206 -11.73 -3.67 22.43
C ALA A 206 -10.32 -4.19 22.08
N TYR A 207 -9.42 -3.33 21.61
CA TYR A 207 -8.02 -3.68 21.37
C TYR A 207 -7.34 -4.07 22.69
N GLN A 208 -7.49 -3.25 23.73
CA GLN A 208 -6.90 -3.51 25.03
C GLN A 208 -7.42 -4.80 25.64
N LEU A 209 -8.71 -5.10 25.51
CA LEU A 209 -9.32 -6.32 26.00
C LEU A 209 -8.76 -7.56 25.26
N THR A 210 -8.69 -7.50 23.93
CA THR A 210 -8.29 -8.64 23.08
C THR A 210 -6.78 -8.87 23.11
N GLN A 211 -6.00 -7.79 23.14
CA GLN A 211 -4.55 -7.84 23.08
C GLN A 211 -3.90 -7.68 24.46
N GLY A 212 -4.58 -7.22 25.50
CA GLY A 212 -3.95 -6.95 26.80
C GLY A 212 -2.88 -5.86 26.73
N GLU A 213 -3.01 -4.92 25.81
CA GLU A 213 -2.07 -3.82 25.55
C GLU A 213 -2.80 -2.61 24.95
N GLN A 214 -2.34 -1.40 25.25
CA GLN A 214 -2.90 -0.18 24.65
C GLN A 214 -2.48 -0.03 23.17
N PRO A 215 -3.36 0.45 22.28
CA PRO A 215 -3.05 0.58 20.85
C PRO A 215 -2.17 1.79 20.50
N ALA A 216 -1.64 2.52 21.51
CA ALA A 216 -0.89 3.76 21.33
C ALA A 216 0.24 3.64 20.29
N PHE A 217 0.97 2.52 20.28
CA PHE A 217 2.01 2.25 19.27
C PHE A 217 1.46 2.25 17.84
N TYR A 218 0.32 1.59 17.58
CA TYR A 218 -0.24 1.46 16.24
C TYR A 218 -0.77 2.79 15.72
N ARG A 219 -1.31 3.63 16.60
CA ARG A 219 -1.76 5.00 16.25
C ARG A 219 -0.59 5.88 15.79
N LEU A 220 0.61 5.70 16.34
CA LEU A 220 1.81 6.43 15.90
C LEU A 220 2.22 6.09 14.46
N LEU A 221 1.84 4.93 13.94
CA LEU A 221 2.24 4.51 12.59
C LEU A 221 1.70 5.43 11.49
N ASP A 222 0.60 6.14 11.73
CA ASP A 222 0.06 7.14 10.80
C ASP A 222 1.06 8.27 10.51
N GLN A 223 1.89 8.63 11.50
CA GLN A 223 2.83 9.76 11.41
C GLN A 223 4.04 9.49 10.52
N PHE A 224 4.22 8.26 10.01
CA PHE A 224 5.25 8.01 9.00
C PHE A 224 4.96 8.77 7.70
N ASP A 225 3.68 8.90 7.36
CA ASP A 225 3.24 9.31 6.04
C ASP A 225 2.19 10.43 6.08
N ASN A 226 1.47 10.62 7.19
CA ASN A 226 0.47 11.67 7.30
C ASN A 226 1.08 13.03 7.68
N PHE A 227 1.16 13.94 6.70
CA PHE A 227 1.59 15.33 6.88
C PHE A 227 0.45 16.34 6.73
N THR A 228 -0.81 15.88 6.67
CA THR A 228 -1.98 16.73 6.35
C THR A 228 -2.59 17.43 7.57
N LYS A 229 -2.18 17.07 8.80
CA LYS A 229 -2.83 17.40 10.09
C LYS A 229 -4.25 16.86 10.25
N THR A 230 -4.81 16.22 9.23
CA THR A 230 -6.14 15.60 9.18
C THR A 230 -5.99 14.16 8.67
N VAL A 231 -6.97 13.62 7.95
CA VAL A 231 -6.85 12.31 7.30
C VAL A 231 -5.90 12.39 6.10
N ASN A 232 -5.00 11.42 5.95
CA ASN A 232 -4.18 11.27 4.74
C ASN A 232 -5.00 10.61 3.62
N VAL A 233 -6.02 11.33 3.12
CA VAL A 233 -7.05 10.84 2.20
C VAL A 233 -6.48 10.36 0.86
N ASP A 234 -5.52 11.11 0.31
CA ASP A 234 -4.83 10.78 -0.94
C ASP A 234 -3.71 9.76 -0.76
N ALA A 235 -3.45 9.40 0.50
CA ALA A 235 -2.45 8.45 0.92
C ALA A 235 -1.05 8.69 0.35
N ASP A 236 -0.53 9.89 0.60
CA ASP A 236 0.89 10.16 0.41
C ASP A 236 1.73 9.13 1.16
N ASN A 237 2.83 8.67 0.57
CA ASN A 237 3.72 7.64 1.12
C ASN A 237 5.15 8.16 1.36
N VAL A 238 5.24 9.29 2.07
CA VAL A 238 6.47 10.06 2.32
C VAL A 238 7.63 9.21 2.84
N SER A 239 7.39 8.30 3.77
CA SER A 239 8.38 7.39 4.34
C SER A 239 9.07 6.56 3.25
N LYS A 240 8.29 6.04 2.30
CA LYS A 240 8.77 5.22 1.18
C LYS A 240 9.57 6.05 0.19
N ILE A 241 9.06 7.23 -0.16
CA ILE A 241 9.75 8.20 -1.02
C ILE A 241 11.11 8.53 -0.43
N VAL A 242 11.17 9.00 0.82
CA VAL A 242 12.43 9.39 1.46
C VAL A 242 13.41 8.22 1.58
N LEU A 243 12.94 7.02 1.96
CA LEU A 243 13.81 5.86 2.13
C LEU A 243 14.52 5.47 0.83
N TYR A 244 13.77 5.46 -0.29
CA TYR A 244 14.27 4.97 -1.58
C TYR A 244 14.80 6.05 -2.52
N GLU A 245 14.62 7.33 -2.19
CA GLU A 245 15.17 8.46 -2.95
C GLU A 245 16.68 8.32 -3.13
N ASP A 246 17.20 8.46 -4.36
CA ASP A 246 18.65 8.49 -4.56
C ASP A 246 19.27 9.76 -3.96
N LEU A 247 20.47 9.64 -3.41
CA LEU A 247 21.14 10.76 -2.75
C LEU A 247 21.56 11.87 -3.73
N MET A 248 21.86 11.54 -4.99
CA MET A 248 22.24 12.50 -6.03
C MET A 248 21.04 12.87 -6.91
N LEU A 249 20.26 11.87 -7.32
CA LEU A 249 19.09 12.03 -8.19
C LEU A 249 17.80 12.21 -7.37
N GLN A 250 17.69 13.35 -6.69
CA GLN A 250 16.57 13.64 -5.78
C GLN A 250 15.31 14.13 -6.54
N ARG A 251 14.66 13.20 -7.25
CA ARG A 251 13.44 13.41 -8.03
C ARG A 251 12.27 14.03 -7.25
N TYR A 252 12.04 13.62 -6.01
CA TYR A 252 10.96 14.09 -5.16
C TYR A 252 11.36 15.29 -4.29
N ARG A 253 12.56 15.88 -4.48
CA ARG A 253 13.01 17.05 -3.71
C ARG A 253 12.01 18.20 -3.71
N ALA A 254 11.42 18.51 -4.87
CA ALA A 254 10.38 19.55 -4.98
C ALA A 254 9.10 19.16 -4.22
N ASN A 255 8.68 17.91 -4.31
CA ASN A 255 7.46 17.40 -3.67
C ASN A 255 7.60 17.39 -2.14
N LEU A 256 8.79 17.11 -1.60
CA LEU A 256 9.07 17.06 -0.17
C LEU A 256 9.33 18.43 0.46
N ALA A 257 9.63 19.46 -0.35
CA ALA A 257 9.97 20.80 0.14
C ALA A 257 8.90 21.48 1.04
N PRO A 258 7.58 21.30 0.83
CA PRO A 258 6.55 21.95 1.64
C PRO A 258 6.35 21.37 3.05
N ILE A 259 6.93 20.21 3.37
CA ILE A 259 6.65 19.48 4.62
C ILE A 259 7.85 19.43 5.57
N ASP A 260 7.57 19.45 6.89
CA ASP A 260 8.60 19.36 7.93
C ASP A 260 8.85 17.90 8.35
N ILE A 261 9.61 17.19 7.51
CA ILE A 261 9.97 15.79 7.75
C ILE A 261 10.80 15.65 9.03
N GLU A 262 11.77 16.54 9.26
CA GLU A 262 12.67 16.40 10.42
C GLU A 262 11.95 16.64 11.74
N GLY A 263 11.08 17.66 11.81
CA GLY A 263 10.27 17.94 13.00
C GLY A 263 9.31 16.81 13.33
N GLN A 264 8.57 16.31 12.33
CA GLN A 264 7.61 15.21 12.52
C GLN A 264 8.32 13.91 12.94
N TYR A 265 9.40 13.52 12.24
CA TYR A 265 10.11 12.28 12.57
C TYR A 265 10.84 12.36 13.91
N GLN A 266 11.32 13.53 14.34
CA GLN A 266 11.88 13.68 15.68
C GLN A 266 10.80 13.44 16.76
N GLN A 267 9.61 14.04 16.60
CA GLN A 267 8.49 13.82 17.52
C GLN A 267 8.02 12.36 17.53
N LEU A 268 7.98 11.72 16.35
CA LEU A 268 7.61 10.32 16.22
C LEU A 268 8.61 9.40 16.95
N ILE A 269 9.91 9.63 16.79
CA ILE A 269 10.95 8.86 17.49
C ILE A 269 10.81 9.05 19.00
N ASP A 270 10.67 10.29 19.47
CA ASP A 270 10.49 10.58 20.90
C ASP A 270 9.23 9.90 21.48
N ALA A 271 8.15 9.81 20.70
CA ALA A 271 6.94 9.10 21.08
C ALA A 271 7.12 7.58 21.10
N LEU A 272 7.82 7.03 20.10
CA LEU A 272 8.15 5.60 20.02
C LEU A 272 9.05 5.16 21.19
N ASP A 273 9.93 6.02 21.70
CA ASP A 273 10.74 5.73 22.90
C ASP A 273 9.89 5.52 24.17
N GLN A 274 8.68 6.07 24.22
CA GLN A 274 7.79 5.99 25.37
C GLN A 274 6.78 4.83 25.30
N VAL A 275 6.64 4.16 24.15
CA VAL A 275 5.64 3.11 24.00
C VAL A 275 6.01 1.88 24.83
N LYS A 276 5.00 1.30 25.48
CA LYS A 276 5.14 0.08 26.25
C LYS A 276 4.35 -1.01 25.59
N VAL A 277 5.07 -2.04 25.12
CA VAL A 277 4.47 -3.19 24.47
C VAL A 277 4.88 -4.51 25.13
N ARG A 278 4.02 -5.51 25.01
CA ARG A 278 4.22 -6.91 25.34
C ARG A 278 5.39 -7.45 24.56
N ALA A 279 5.99 -8.50 25.09
CA ALA A 279 7.17 -9.14 24.51
C ALA A 279 6.98 -9.52 23.02
N ALA A 280 5.79 -9.99 22.65
CA ALA A 280 5.46 -10.38 21.27
C ALA A 280 5.56 -9.23 20.25
N ASN A 281 5.29 -7.98 20.68
CA ASN A 281 5.27 -6.81 19.81
C ASN A 281 6.59 -6.03 19.82
N ARG A 282 7.56 -6.39 20.69
CA ARG A 282 8.82 -5.66 20.85
C ARG A 282 9.61 -5.56 19.55
N LEU A 283 9.70 -6.65 18.78
CA LEU A 283 10.43 -6.64 17.50
C LEU A 283 9.78 -5.71 16.47
N THR A 284 8.44 -5.64 16.45
CA THR A 284 7.73 -4.70 15.58
C THR A 284 8.05 -3.25 15.98
N VAL A 285 8.03 -2.93 17.28
CA VAL A 285 8.42 -1.59 17.76
C VAL A 285 9.88 -1.27 17.44
N THR A 286 10.81 -2.22 17.66
CA THR A 286 12.23 -2.06 17.31
C THR A 286 12.40 -1.74 15.84
N PHE A 287 11.73 -2.48 14.96
CA PHE A 287 11.75 -2.23 13.51
C PHE A 287 11.25 -0.82 13.17
N TYR A 288 10.08 -0.42 13.66
CA TYR A 288 9.51 0.89 13.33
C TYR A 288 10.33 2.04 13.93
N HIS A 289 10.90 1.86 15.12
CA HIS A 289 11.83 2.82 15.70
C HIS A 289 13.09 2.97 14.82
N GLN A 290 13.70 1.86 14.40
CA GLN A 290 14.84 1.87 13.48
C GLN A 290 14.46 2.48 12.12
N LEU A 291 13.27 2.21 11.61
CA LEU A 291 12.77 2.78 10.36
C LEU A 291 12.62 4.30 10.47
N ALA A 292 12.00 4.80 11.53
CA ALA A 292 11.85 6.24 11.77
C ALA A 292 13.20 6.95 11.85
N GLN A 293 14.16 6.37 12.59
CA GLN A 293 15.53 6.85 12.66
C GLN A 293 16.21 6.86 11.27
N THR A 294 16.01 5.80 10.50
CA THR A 294 16.59 5.66 9.15
C THR A 294 16.05 6.72 8.22
N VAL A 295 14.74 6.95 8.19
CA VAL A 295 14.11 7.99 7.36
C VAL A 295 14.61 9.39 7.75
N LEU A 296 14.68 9.69 9.05
CA LEU A 296 15.21 10.98 9.53
C LEU A 296 16.67 11.21 9.11
N VAL A 297 17.54 10.22 9.29
CA VAL A 297 18.96 10.33 8.92
C VAL A 297 19.13 10.38 7.40
N LYS A 298 18.33 9.62 6.65
CA LYS A 298 18.28 9.66 5.18
C LYS A 298 17.87 11.04 4.69
N GLN A 299 16.84 11.66 5.27
CA GLN A 299 16.43 13.03 4.94
C GLN A 299 17.54 14.05 5.19
N ARG A 300 18.26 13.93 6.31
CA ARG A 300 19.43 14.79 6.61
C ARG A 300 20.55 14.58 5.60
N ALA A 301 20.80 13.35 5.17
CA ALA A 301 21.77 13.05 4.13
C ALA A 301 21.36 13.60 2.77
N LEU A 302 20.09 13.49 2.38
CA LEU A 302 19.54 14.10 1.15
C LEU A 302 19.79 15.62 1.15
N LYS A 303 19.41 16.33 2.22
CA LYS A 303 19.67 17.76 2.35
C LYS A 303 21.16 18.11 2.28
N ALA A 304 22.02 17.35 2.96
CA ALA A 304 23.46 17.61 2.97
C ALA A 304 24.12 17.41 1.61
N VAL A 305 23.71 16.38 0.86
CA VAL A 305 24.20 16.14 -0.51
C VAL A 305 23.66 17.21 -1.47
N ALA A 306 22.38 17.54 -1.38
CA ALA A 306 21.77 18.59 -2.21
C ALA A 306 22.43 19.96 -2.05
N ALA A 307 22.99 20.27 -0.87
CA ALA A 307 23.71 21.51 -0.63
C ALA A 307 25.01 21.63 -1.45
N LEU A 308 25.60 20.51 -1.90
CA LEU A 308 26.80 20.53 -2.74
C LEU A 308 26.55 21.03 -4.18
N GLY A 309 25.29 21.11 -4.60
CA GLY A 309 24.90 21.77 -5.85
C GLY A 309 24.85 23.29 -5.77
N ALA A 310 25.08 23.89 -4.59
CA ALA A 310 25.14 25.34 -4.46
C ALA A 310 26.42 25.92 -5.09
N ALA A 311 26.33 27.11 -5.68
CA ALA A 311 27.47 27.75 -6.35
C ALA A 311 28.63 28.09 -5.38
N ASP A 312 28.34 28.23 -4.09
CA ASP A 312 29.29 28.51 -3.02
C ASP A 312 29.66 27.26 -2.20
N ALA A 313 29.36 26.06 -2.71
CA ALA A 313 29.69 24.82 -2.03
C ALA A 313 31.20 24.66 -1.81
N ASP A 314 31.59 24.28 -0.60
CA ASP A 314 32.98 24.21 -0.17
C ASP A 314 33.35 22.86 0.46
N GLY A 315 34.62 22.71 0.81
CA GLY A 315 35.11 21.50 1.47
C GLY A 315 34.45 21.22 2.83
N GLN A 316 33.98 22.24 3.54
CA GLN A 316 33.29 22.05 4.82
C GLN A 316 31.91 21.42 4.59
N GLN A 317 31.16 21.89 3.60
CA GLN A 317 29.88 21.29 3.21
C GLN A 317 30.07 19.86 2.73
N ALA A 318 31.10 19.59 1.92
CA ALA A 318 31.44 18.23 1.48
C ALA A 318 31.75 17.28 2.65
N HIS A 319 32.52 17.73 3.65
CA HIS A 319 32.77 16.93 4.85
C HIS A 319 31.49 16.66 5.67
N ARG A 320 30.56 17.62 5.73
CA ARG A 320 29.24 17.40 6.37
C ARG A 320 28.40 16.39 5.59
N ALA A 321 28.37 16.49 4.26
CA ALA A 321 27.69 15.53 3.39
C ALA A 321 28.27 14.12 3.53
N LEU A 322 29.60 13.97 3.51
CA LEU A 322 30.28 12.69 3.75
C LEU A 322 29.90 12.08 5.10
N ALA A 323 29.88 12.87 6.18
CA ALA A 323 29.48 12.40 7.49
C ALA A 323 28.01 11.94 7.51
N ALA A 324 27.11 12.73 6.89
CA ALA A 324 25.69 12.40 6.82
C ALA A 324 25.43 11.12 5.99
N VAL A 325 26.10 10.95 4.85
CA VAL A 325 25.95 9.75 4.00
C VAL A 325 26.53 8.51 4.70
N LYS A 326 27.65 8.63 5.42
CA LYS A 326 28.20 7.54 6.24
C LYS A 326 27.23 7.13 7.36
N ALA A 327 26.60 8.09 8.03
CA ALA A 327 25.56 7.83 9.02
C ALA A 327 24.33 7.14 8.38
N CYS A 328 23.89 7.63 7.21
CA CYS A 328 22.80 7.03 6.44
C CYS A 328 23.07 5.57 6.09
N LYS A 329 24.28 5.26 5.62
CA LYS A 329 24.69 3.87 5.33
C LYS A 329 24.56 2.98 6.57
N LEU A 330 25.03 3.44 7.72
CA LEU A 330 24.99 2.67 8.97
C LEU A 330 23.55 2.35 9.40
N VAL A 331 22.65 3.34 9.38
CA VAL A 331 21.25 3.11 9.77
C VAL A 331 20.48 2.25 8.77
N LEU A 332 20.81 2.32 7.47
CA LEU A 332 20.26 1.41 6.46
C LEU A 332 20.69 -0.05 6.71
N GLN A 333 21.94 -0.27 7.09
CA GLN A 333 22.44 -1.60 7.45
C GLN A 333 21.74 -2.15 8.70
N GLN A 334 21.49 -1.31 9.70
CA GLN A 334 20.72 -1.68 10.90
C GLN A 334 19.26 -1.99 10.56
N LEU A 335 18.62 -1.15 9.74
CA LEU A 335 17.25 -1.40 9.26
C LEU A 335 17.14 -2.73 8.54
N LEU A 336 18.08 -3.07 7.66
CA LEU A 336 18.08 -4.35 6.95
C LEU A 336 18.14 -5.55 7.91
N VAL A 337 18.89 -5.45 9.01
CA VAL A 337 18.95 -6.49 10.05
C VAL A 337 17.59 -6.63 10.75
N GLU A 338 17.00 -5.53 11.22
CA GLU A 338 15.71 -5.57 11.92
C GLU A 338 14.58 -6.03 11.01
N PHE A 339 14.58 -5.58 9.74
CA PHE A 339 13.59 -6.00 8.75
C PHE A 339 13.71 -7.51 8.49
N ARG A 340 14.93 -8.05 8.36
CA ARG A 340 15.14 -9.49 8.19
C ARG A 340 14.57 -10.27 9.37
N LEU A 341 14.87 -9.86 10.59
CA LEU A 341 14.35 -10.50 11.80
C LEU A 341 12.81 -10.48 11.82
N LEU A 342 12.20 -9.33 11.55
CA LEU A 342 10.75 -9.18 11.58
C LEU A 342 10.05 -9.93 10.44
N TRP A 343 10.62 -9.90 9.23
CA TRP A 343 10.10 -10.64 8.08
C TRP A 343 10.04 -12.13 8.39
N HIS A 344 11.16 -12.72 8.84
CA HIS A 344 11.21 -14.15 9.13
C HIS A 344 10.44 -14.56 10.39
N GLN A 345 10.08 -13.62 11.26
CA GLN A 345 9.12 -13.88 12.33
C GLN A 345 7.69 -14.04 11.80
N GLN A 346 7.33 -13.35 10.71
CA GLN A 346 5.94 -13.23 10.25
C GLN A 346 5.65 -13.93 8.92
N ARG A 347 6.69 -14.23 8.13
CA ARG A 347 6.59 -14.69 6.75
C ARG A 347 7.64 -15.75 6.44
N ARG A 348 7.40 -16.50 5.37
CA ARG A 348 8.39 -17.40 4.77
C ARG A 348 9.49 -16.58 4.10
N GLY A 349 10.63 -17.21 3.81
CA GLY A 349 11.78 -16.50 3.24
C GLY A 349 11.56 -15.91 1.85
N ASN A 350 10.68 -16.48 1.03
CA ASN A 350 10.37 -15.95 -0.31
C ASN A 350 9.82 -14.52 -0.23
N GLY A 351 10.31 -13.65 -1.10
CA GLY A 351 9.98 -12.23 -1.16
C GLY A 351 10.97 -11.34 -0.41
N PHE A 352 11.73 -11.87 0.57
CA PHE A 352 12.71 -11.05 1.29
C PHE A 352 13.92 -10.69 0.42
N GLU A 353 14.24 -11.50 -0.61
CA GLU A 353 15.28 -11.17 -1.58
C GLU A 353 15.01 -9.82 -2.28
N ILE A 354 13.75 -9.41 -2.40
CA ILE A 354 13.39 -8.09 -2.93
C ILE A 354 13.83 -6.99 -1.96
N ILE A 355 13.64 -7.18 -0.66
CA ILE A 355 14.09 -6.21 0.37
C ILE A 355 15.61 -6.14 0.42
N ASP A 356 16.31 -7.28 0.33
CA ASP A 356 17.78 -7.31 0.22
C ASP A 356 18.27 -6.51 -1.00
N VAL A 357 17.61 -6.64 -2.16
CA VAL A 357 17.95 -5.86 -3.36
C VAL A 357 17.66 -4.38 -3.17
N ARG A 358 16.48 -4.00 -2.65
CA ARG A 358 16.07 -2.60 -2.51
C ARG A 358 16.96 -1.85 -1.51
N LEU A 359 17.13 -2.37 -0.31
CA LEU A 359 17.97 -1.74 0.73
C LEU A 359 19.46 -1.92 0.44
N GLY A 360 19.88 -3.06 -0.12
CA GLY A 360 21.26 -3.27 -0.57
C GLY A 360 21.67 -2.29 -1.67
N GLY A 361 20.75 -1.97 -2.58
CA GLY A 361 20.91 -0.91 -3.57
C GLY A 361 21.16 0.44 -2.90
N GLN A 362 20.33 0.85 -1.94
CA GLN A 362 20.52 2.10 -1.19
C GLN A 362 21.87 2.16 -0.44
N ILE A 363 22.27 1.06 0.19
CA ILE A 363 23.56 0.95 0.89
C ILE A 363 24.72 1.15 -0.09
N THR A 364 24.68 0.50 -1.25
CA THR A 364 25.70 0.62 -2.31
C THR A 364 25.71 2.01 -2.94
N ARG A 365 24.54 2.64 -3.07
CA ARG A 365 24.43 4.04 -3.51
C ARG A 365 25.10 4.99 -2.52
N CYS A 366 24.97 4.79 -1.21
CA CYS A 366 25.74 5.57 -0.23
C CYS A 366 27.25 5.45 -0.47
N GLU A 367 27.77 4.26 -0.78
CA GLU A 367 29.20 4.07 -1.09
C GLU A 367 29.63 4.82 -2.34
N THR A 368 28.80 4.77 -3.39
CA THR A 368 29.06 5.51 -4.63
C THR A 368 29.06 7.02 -4.39
N VAL A 369 28.12 7.54 -3.61
CA VAL A 369 28.05 8.98 -3.30
C VAL A 369 29.22 9.43 -2.44
N ILE A 370 29.67 8.61 -1.48
CA ILE A 370 30.90 8.89 -0.73
C ILE A 370 32.09 9.03 -1.69
N TRP A 371 32.27 8.06 -2.58
CA TRP A 371 33.34 8.09 -3.58
C TRP A 371 33.24 9.33 -4.49
N ARG A 372 32.04 9.65 -5.00
CA ARG A 372 31.80 10.85 -5.84
C ARG A 372 32.18 12.15 -5.13
N ILE A 373 31.81 12.31 -3.86
CA ILE A 373 32.15 13.52 -3.10
C ILE A 373 33.68 13.62 -2.89
N ASP A 374 34.36 12.49 -2.65
CA ASP A 374 35.83 12.46 -2.54
C ASP A 374 36.52 12.82 -3.88
N GLU A 375 35.97 12.37 -5.02
CA GLU A 375 36.47 12.76 -6.35
C GLU A 375 36.24 14.26 -6.64
N TRP A 376 35.09 14.81 -6.24
CA TRP A 376 34.80 16.24 -6.34
C TRP A 376 35.76 17.08 -5.50
N LEU A 377 36.02 16.68 -4.25
CA LEU A 377 37.02 17.32 -3.37
C LEU A 377 38.43 17.31 -3.98
N ALA A 378 38.74 16.31 -4.79
CA ALA A 378 40.01 16.19 -5.49
C ALA A 378 40.03 16.88 -6.87
N GLY A 379 38.94 17.56 -7.26
CA GLY A 379 38.80 18.25 -8.54
C GLY A 379 38.68 17.33 -9.76
N ARG A 380 38.23 16.08 -9.56
CA ARG A 380 38.06 15.08 -10.63
C ARG A 380 36.61 14.80 -11.02
N ASP A 381 35.67 15.40 -10.29
CA ASP A 381 34.23 15.27 -10.52
C ASP A 381 33.56 16.62 -10.34
N GLU A 382 32.46 16.85 -11.05
CA GLU A 382 31.68 18.09 -11.01
C GLU A 382 30.34 17.91 -10.27
N LEU A 383 29.95 16.67 -9.94
CA LEU A 383 28.64 16.32 -9.39
C LEU A 383 27.50 16.87 -10.25
N ALA A 384 27.62 16.72 -11.57
CA ALA A 384 26.75 17.31 -12.59
C ALA A 384 25.24 17.14 -12.29
N GLU A 385 24.84 16.00 -11.73
CA GLU A 385 23.45 15.68 -11.38
C GLU A 385 22.83 16.67 -10.37
N LEU A 386 23.65 17.29 -9.51
CA LEU A 386 23.18 18.24 -8.50
C LEU A 386 22.87 19.63 -9.10
N HIS A 387 23.32 19.90 -10.34
CA HIS A 387 23.08 21.16 -11.05
C HIS A 387 21.88 21.10 -11.98
N GLU A 388 21.27 19.92 -12.14
CA GLU A 388 20.07 19.76 -12.96
C GLU A 388 18.85 20.49 -12.33
N PRO A 389 17.91 21.00 -13.15
CA PRO A 389 16.72 21.67 -12.64
C PRO A 389 15.89 20.77 -11.72
N VAL A 390 15.54 21.30 -10.54
CA VAL A 390 14.64 20.61 -9.60
C VAL A 390 13.19 20.78 -10.09
N LEU A 391 12.60 19.69 -10.55
CA LEU A 391 11.21 19.65 -11.02
C LEU A 391 10.34 18.80 -10.09
N PRO A 392 9.04 19.13 -9.94
CA PRO A 392 8.12 18.25 -9.23
C PRO A 392 7.88 16.95 -10.02
N MET A 393 7.87 15.84 -9.29
CA MET A 393 7.40 14.55 -9.81
C MET A 393 5.88 14.53 -9.87
N ASP A 394 5.34 13.78 -10.84
CA ASP A 394 3.91 13.43 -10.88
C ASP A 394 3.54 12.75 -9.56
N LYS A 395 2.54 13.31 -8.89
CA LYS A 395 2.08 12.85 -7.58
C LYS A 395 1.27 11.57 -7.65
N ARG A 396 0.68 11.25 -8.82
CA ARG A 396 -0.27 10.14 -9.03
C ARG A 396 -1.54 10.21 -8.17
N ASN A 397 -1.69 11.23 -7.33
CA ASN A 397 -2.82 11.50 -6.43
C ASN A 397 -2.98 13.04 -6.25
N ASN A 398 -3.92 13.47 -5.40
CA ASN A 398 -4.09 14.90 -5.08
C ASN A 398 -3.38 15.33 -3.79
N GLY A 399 -2.52 14.47 -3.23
CA GLY A 399 -1.86 14.69 -1.96
C GLY A 399 -0.80 15.79 -1.99
N LEU A 400 -0.22 16.07 -0.82
CA LEU A 400 0.81 17.09 -0.66
C LEU A 400 2.10 16.71 -1.37
N VAL A 401 2.52 15.45 -1.24
CA VAL A 401 3.79 14.93 -1.75
C VAL A 401 3.60 14.01 -2.95
N GLY A 402 2.60 13.13 -2.92
CA GLY A 402 2.42 12.09 -3.92
C GLY A 402 2.55 10.67 -3.36
N HIS A 403 2.21 9.71 -4.22
CA HIS A 403 2.28 8.29 -3.95
C HIS A 403 3.26 7.60 -4.92
N GLY A 404 4.51 7.43 -4.47
CA GLY A 404 5.58 6.90 -5.32
C GLY A 404 5.72 5.37 -5.28
N LEU A 405 5.86 4.73 -6.43
CA LEU A 405 6.28 3.33 -6.52
C LEU A 405 7.81 3.21 -6.49
N TYR A 406 8.35 2.12 -5.93
CA TYR A 406 9.82 1.94 -5.80
C TYR A 406 10.58 2.22 -7.11
N LYS A 407 10.10 1.69 -8.24
CA LYS A 407 10.72 1.87 -9.55
C LYS A 407 10.77 3.34 -10.01
N GLU A 408 9.79 4.14 -9.60
CA GLU A 408 9.70 5.56 -9.95
C GLU A 408 10.53 6.42 -8.99
N ILE A 409 10.69 5.99 -7.73
CA ILE A 409 11.48 6.71 -6.74
C ILE A 409 12.98 6.55 -7.03
N VAL A 410 13.45 5.31 -7.22
CA VAL A 410 14.89 5.00 -7.18
C VAL A 410 15.68 5.52 -8.38
N SER A 411 15.07 5.64 -9.55
CA SER A 411 15.77 6.06 -10.77
C SER A 411 14.79 6.57 -11.84
N ALA A 412 15.25 7.52 -12.64
CA ALA A 412 14.58 7.92 -13.89
C ALA A 412 14.92 7.00 -15.07
N CYS A 413 15.93 6.13 -14.92
CA CYS A 413 16.32 5.17 -15.93
C CYS A 413 15.43 3.92 -15.87
N GLU A 414 15.22 3.31 -17.04
CA GLU A 414 14.57 2.01 -17.14
C GLU A 414 15.34 0.94 -16.37
N LEU A 415 14.66 0.29 -15.41
CA LEU A 415 15.20 -0.84 -14.65
C LEU A 415 14.83 -2.19 -15.27
N SER A 416 13.76 -2.22 -16.07
CA SER A 416 13.25 -3.40 -16.76
C SER A 416 12.50 -2.96 -18.01
N PHE A 417 12.69 -3.71 -19.10
CA PHE A 417 12.09 -3.44 -20.43
C PHE A 417 10.67 -3.98 -20.57
#